data_AF-A0A5S5CEG4-F1
#
_entry.id   AF-A0A5S5CEG4-F1
#
_cell.length_a   1.000
_cell.length_b   1.000
_cell.length_c   1.000
_cell.angle_alpha   90.00
_cell.angle_beta   90.00
_cell.angle_gamma   90.00
#
_symmetry.space_group_name_H-M   'P 1'
#
loop_
_entity.id
_entity.type
_entity.pdbx_description
1 polymer ?
#
loop_
_entity_poly.entity_id
_entity_poly.type
_entity_poly.pdbx_seq_one_letter_code
_entity_poly.pdbx_strand_id
1 'polypeptide(L)'
;MRVRRTIGATIVLAAILMITAGCASDWARTTSVHESAQTYSRNAVGGDKAIKIADELYSAANKGNRQLAYTALVQLERESKRGEVRAMGTLKGWQAFDASIQSAKKAFAQRPNGGEAYLQAARLKLAIDALYRSSPLWLQYQHVIQEDLERLRQAWVIEWEDRSSAELAALNVLRIHAERFEVAALLERPEADVTQFQDLMNRMEYAIVYAAKSSGTKERNRNLDRVWLELQNSVDVLFNDNAATKAASGELPDAAAAGPAPTRIKPMVPAAPVREQLATMFIAAFVMGVLAFVGWQRYKFEESHGASYPPPKSPWERDS
;
A
#
# COMPACT_ATOMS: atom_id res chain seq x y z
N MET A 1 34.66 -24.45 -35.38
CA MET A 1 33.51 -24.41 -34.43
C MET A 1 33.72 -23.55 -33.17
N ARG A 2 34.94 -23.25 -32.69
CA ARG A 2 35.15 -22.41 -31.48
C ARG A 2 34.78 -20.92 -31.65
N VAL A 3 34.90 -20.37 -32.87
CA VAL A 3 34.64 -18.93 -33.15
C VAL A 3 33.15 -18.55 -33.12
N ARG A 4 32.23 -19.50 -33.37
CA ARG A 4 30.78 -19.21 -33.31
C ARG A 4 30.24 -19.13 -31.87
N ARG A 5 30.89 -19.78 -30.90
CA ARG A 5 30.48 -19.75 -29.49
C ARG A 5 30.88 -18.45 -28.78
N THR A 6 31.95 -17.79 -29.22
CA THR A 6 32.43 -16.52 -28.62
C THR A 6 31.59 -15.31 -29.03
N ILE A 7 30.97 -15.35 -30.22
CA ILE A 7 30.09 -14.28 -30.72
C ILE A 7 28.75 -14.25 -29.96
N GLY A 8 28.19 -15.42 -29.61
CA GLY A 8 26.96 -15.48 -28.82
C GLY A 8 27.13 -14.93 -27.40
N ALA A 9 28.25 -15.26 -26.74
CA ALA A 9 28.53 -14.80 -25.38
C ALA A 9 28.76 -13.28 -25.30
N THR A 10 29.36 -12.67 -26.33
CA THR A 10 29.62 -11.23 -26.38
C THR A 10 28.35 -10.41 -26.64
N ILE A 11 27.41 -10.91 -27.46
CA ILE A 11 26.11 -10.25 -27.69
C ILE A 11 25.24 -10.26 -26.43
N VAL A 12 25.21 -11.37 -25.68
CA VAL A 12 24.45 -11.46 -24.43
C VAL A 12 25.04 -10.53 -23.35
N LEU A 13 26.37 -10.46 -23.23
CA LEU A 13 27.02 -9.56 -22.28
C LEU A 13 26.78 -8.08 -22.64
N ALA A 14 26.80 -7.73 -23.94
CA ALA A 14 26.50 -6.37 -24.41
C ALA A 14 25.03 -5.98 -24.20
N ALA A 15 24.09 -6.91 -24.38
CA ALA A 15 22.67 -6.68 -24.08
C ALA A 15 22.43 -6.46 -22.58
N ILE A 16 23.10 -7.23 -21.71
CA ILE A 16 23.02 -7.02 -20.25
C ILE A 16 23.62 -5.67 -19.85
N LEU A 17 24.75 -5.27 -20.46
CA LEU A 17 25.37 -3.96 -20.22
C LEU A 17 24.51 -2.78 -20.72
N MET A 18 23.77 -2.92 -21.82
CA MET A 18 22.84 -1.88 -22.27
C MET A 18 21.60 -1.77 -21.36
N ILE A 19 21.10 -2.89 -20.82
CA ILE A 19 19.96 -2.87 -19.89
C ILE A 19 20.36 -2.23 -18.55
N THR A 20 21.61 -2.43 -18.08
CA THR A 20 22.07 -1.78 -16.84
C THR A 20 22.46 -0.31 -17.03
N ALA A 21 22.90 0.11 -18.22
CA ALA A 21 23.20 1.51 -18.51
C ALA A 21 21.93 2.38 -18.70
N GLY A 22 20.79 1.79 -19.08
CA GLY A 22 19.52 2.49 -19.27
C GLY A 22 18.72 2.79 -18.00
N CYS A 23 19.08 2.22 -16.85
CA CYS A 23 18.35 2.43 -15.58
C CYS A 23 18.86 3.62 -14.76
N ALA A 24 19.86 4.37 -15.24
CA ALA A 24 20.52 5.42 -14.45
C ALA A 24 19.98 6.84 -14.66
N SER A 25 19.02 7.10 -15.57
CA SER A 25 18.80 8.47 -16.06
C SER A 25 17.43 9.10 -15.87
N ASP A 26 16.52 8.61 -15.00
CA ASP A 26 15.22 9.29 -14.80
C ASP A 26 14.63 9.32 -13.38
N TRP A 27 15.36 8.87 -12.35
CA TRP A 27 14.93 9.09 -10.94
C TRP A 27 15.37 10.46 -10.39
N ALA A 28 16.07 11.26 -11.19
CA ALA A 28 16.41 12.64 -10.88
C ALA A 28 15.51 13.61 -11.67
N ARG A 29 14.45 14.09 -11.01
CA ARG A 29 13.50 15.17 -11.39
C ARG A 29 12.23 14.75 -12.14
N THR A 30 11.17 14.53 -11.37
CA THR A 30 10.22 15.63 -11.05
C THR A 30 9.53 15.30 -9.73
N THR A 31 10.23 15.51 -8.62
CA THR A 31 9.56 16.22 -7.53
C THR A 31 9.33 17.61 -8.07
N SER A 32 8.19 17.84 -8.72
CA SER A 32 7.53 19.12 -8.53
C SER A 32 7.30 19.20 -7.03
N VAL A 33 8.30 19.74 -6.32
CA VAL A 33 8.04 20.52 -5.15
C VAL A 33 7.10 21.59 -5.69
N HIS A 34 5.81 21.30 -5.63
CA HIS A 34 4.86 22.33 -5.34
C HIS A 34 5.44 22.95 -4.07
N GLU A 35 6.17 24.03 -4.28
CA GLU A 35 6.31 25.12 -3.34
C GLU A 35 4.89 25.67 -3.19
N SER A 36 4.01 24.83 -2.61
CA SER A 36 2.75 25.24 -2.07
C SER A 36 3.16 26.23 -1.01
N ALA A 37 2.93 27.50 -1.35
CA ALA A 37 3.09 28.64 -0.48
C ALA A 37 2.80 28.20 0.95
N GLN A 38 3.84 28.28 1.79
CA GLN A 38 3.80 28.02 3.22
C GLN A 38 2.60 28.77 3.81
N THR A 39 1.45 28.10 3.86
CA THR A 39 0.36 28.51 4.72
C THR A 39 0.72 27.94 6.09
N TYR A 40 1.78 28.52 6.65
CA TYR A 40 2.21 28.25 8.01
C TYR A 40 1.19 28.85 8.96
N SER A 41 0.85 28.05 9.95
CA SER A 41 0.43 28.44 11.29
C SER A 41 -1.07 28.39 11.60
N ARG A 42 -1.50 27.17 11.95
CA ARG A 42 -2.19 26.98 13.23
C ARG A 42 -1.12 26.54 14.25
N ASN A 43 -0.46 27.51 14.87
CA ASN A 43 0.48 27.41 16.01
C ASN A 43 1.84 26.70 15.76
N ALA A 44 2.67 27.33 14.94
CA ALA A 44 3.99 26.84 14.49
C ALA A 44 5.08 26.65 15.57
N VAL A 45 4.98 27.31 16.73
CA VAL A 45 6.15 27.49 17.63
C VAL A 45 6.61 26.19 18.34
N GLY A 46 5.81 25.12 18.31
CA GLY A 46 6.20 23.79 18.81
C GLY A 46 6.32 22.69 17.75
N GLY A 47 5.62 22.83 16.61
CA GLY A 47 5.46 21.76 15.62
C GLY A 47 6.73 21.38 14.89
N ASP A 48 7.56 22.36 14.54
CA ASP A 48 8.79 22.14 13.77
C ASP A 48 9.75 21.18 14.46
N LYS A 49 9.85 21.25 15.79
CA LYS A 49 10.71 20.36 16.58
C LYS A 49 10.17 18.93 16.56
N ALA A 50 8.87 18.75 16.79
CA ALA A 50 8.24 17.43 16.79
C ALA A 50 8.35 16.76 15.42
N ILE A 51 8.10 17.50 14.33
CA ILE A 51 8.25 17.03 12.94
C ILE A 51 9.69 16.55 12.70
N LYS A 52 10.70 17.37 13.04
CA LYS A 52 12.11 17.00 12.86
C LYS A 52 12.49 15.73 13.61
N ILE A 53 12.05 15.57 14.86
CA ILE A 53 12.31 14.36 15.65
C ILE A 53 11.62 13.14 15.02
N ALA A 54 10.39 13.29 14.53
CA ALA A 54 9.66 12.21 13.87
C ALA A 54 10.31 11.80 12.53
N ASP A 55 10.83 12.76 11.76
CA ASP A 55 11.61 12.51 10.55
C ASP A 55 12.93 11.78 10.85
N GLU A 56 13.62 12.17 11.92
CA GLU A 56 14.84 11.51 12.39
C GLU A 56 14.56 10.06 12.83
N LEU A 57 13.49 9.85 13.63
CA LEU A 57 13.02 8.53 14.04
C LEU A 57 12.76 7.63 12.83
N TYR A 58 11.98 8.12 11.87
CA TYR A 58 11.66 7.39 10.64
C TYR A 58 12.91 7.09 9.81
N SER A 59 13.77 8.08 9.56
CA SER A 59 14.98 7.87 8.77
C SER A 59 15.94 6.90 9.45
N ALA A 60 16.10 6.98 10.77
CA ALA A 60 16.99 6.10 11.52
C ALA A 60 16.47 4.66 11.53
N ALA A 61 15.16 4.47 11.71
CA ALA A 61 14.53 3.16 11.63
C ALA A 61 14.67 2.54 10.23
N ASN A 62 14.42 3.32 9.18
CA ASN A 62 14.57 2.89 7.77
C ASN A 62 16.02 2.49 7.43
N LYS A 63 17.01 3.20 7.98
CA LYS A 63 18.44 2.89 7.81
C LYS A 63 18.94 1.78 8.73
N GLY A 64 18.08 1.20 9.56
CA GLY A 64 18.46 0.19 10.55
C GLY A 64 19.32 0.71 11.71
N ASN A 65 19.45 2.03 11.88
CA ASN A 65 20.19 2.65 12.97
C ASN A 65 19.33 2.68 14.24
N ARG A 66 19.30 1.55 14.95
CA ARG A 66 18.46 1.36 16.15
C ARG A 66 18.76 2.33 17.27
N GLN A 67 20.03 2.64 17.51
CA GLN A 67 20.43 3.52 18.61
C GLN A 67 19.91 4.93 18.39
N LEU A 68 20.08 5.44 17.16
CA LEU A 68 19.57 6.75 16.78
C LEU A 68 18.04 6.76 16.79
N ALA A 69 17.40 5.72 16.25
CA ALA A 69 15.94 5.61 16.24
C ALA A 69 15.36 5.58 17.65
N TYR A 70 15.94 4.80 18.57
CA TYR A 70 15.50 4.77 19.97
C TYR A 70 15.70 6.12 20.67
N THR A 71 16.81 6.80 20.38
CA THR A 71 17.07 8.14 20.93
C THR A 71 16.01 9.14 20.46
N ALA A 72 15.72 9.17 19.16
CA ALA A 72 14.67 10.01 18.58
C ALA A 72 13.28 9.65 19.14
N LEU A 73 12.98 8.36 19.36
CA LEU A 73 11.73 7.91 19.95
C LEU A 73 11.51 8.45 21.37
N VAL A 74 12.54 8.41 22.23
CA VAL A 74 12.46 8.95 23.60
C VAL A 74 12.29 10.47 23.58
N GLN A 75 12.96 11.17 22.66
CA GLN A 75 12.75 12.61 22.47
C GLN A 75 11.32 12.90 22.01
N LEU A 76 10.78 12.11 21.08
CA LEU A 76 9.43 12.27 20.57
C LEU A 76 8.38 12.08 21.68
N GLU A 77 8.55 11.05 22.51
CA GLU A 77 7.68 10.81 23.67
C GLU A 77 7.70 11.98 24.67
N ARG A 78 8.87 12.60 24.88
CA ARG A 78 8.97 13.75 25.78
C ARG A 78 8.25 14.96 25.21
N GLU A 79 8.45 15.26 23.94
CA GLU A 79 7.76 16.38 23.27
C GLU A 79 6.26 16.16 23.20
N SER A 80 5.80 14.93 22.94
CA SER A 80 4.37 14.61 22.87
C SER A 80 3.64 14.76 24.20
N LYS A 81 4.35 14.76 25.34
CA LYS A 81 3.75 14.96 26.68
C LYS A 81 3.54 16.43 27.05
N ARG A 82 3.98 17.38 26.22
CA ARG A 82 3.73 18.81 26.47
C ARG A 82 2.23 19.10 26.34
N GLY A 83 1.69 19.89 27.28
CA GLY A 83 0.26 20.20 27.32
C GLY A 83 -0.26 20.86 26.04
N GLU A 84 0.52 21.77 25.46
CA GLU A 84 0.22 22.44 24.18
C GLU A 84 0.05 21.45 23.02
N VAL A 85 0.86 20.39 23.01
CA VAL A 85 0.81 19.34 21.99
C VAL A 85 -0.39 18.45 22.23
N ARG A 86 -0.64 18.04 23.49
CA ARG A 86 -1.79 17.21 23.87
C ARG A 86 -3.14 17.89 23.68
N ALA A 87 -3.16 19.22 23.67
CA ALA A 87 -4.35 20.00 23.32
C ALA A 87 -4.72 19.89 21.84
N MET A 88 -3.81 19.40 20.98
CA MET A 88 -4.07 19.15 19.56
C MET A 88 -4.50 17.69 19.36
N GLY A 89 -5.58 17.48 18.62
CA GLY A 89 -6.10 16.15 18.29
C GLY A 89 -7.09 15.58 19.32
N THR A 90 -7.41 14.29 19.16
CA THR A 90 -8.44 13.62 19.99
C THR A 90 -7.85 12.80 21.14
N LEU A 91 -8.65 12.55 22.18
CA LEU A 91 -8.25 11.68 23.29
C LEU A 91 -7.89 10.26 22.81
N LYS A 92 -8.70 9.69 21.91
CA LYS A 92 -8.47 8.34 21.37
C LYS A 92 -7.22 8.28 20.51
N GLY A 93 -6.98 9.29 19.68
CA GLY A 93 -5.75 9.43 18.89
C GLY A 93 -4.51 9.45 19.78
N TRP A 94 -4.55 10.17 20.90
CA TRP A 94 -3.45 10.19 21.86
C TRP A 94 -3.22 8.85 22.57
N GLN A 95 -4.27 8.13 22.92
CA GLN A 95 -4.15 6.77 23.46
C GLN A 95 -3.50 5.81 22.45
N ALA A 96 -3.91 5.87 21.18
CA ALA A 96 -3.32 5.09 20.10
C ALA A 96 -1.86 5.49 19.82
N PHE A 97 -1.53 6.79 19.93
CA PHE A 97 -0.17 7.29 19.82
C PHE A 97 0.71 6.74 20.93
N ASP A 98 0.25 6.79 22.18
CA ASP A 98 1.00 6.27 23.33
C ASP A 98 1.20 4.76 23.23
N ALA A 99 0.19 4.01 22.78
CA ALA A 99 0.32 2.59 22.47
C ALA A 99 1.38 2.33 21.39
N SER A 100 1.42 3.16 20.34
CA SER A 100 2.43 3.07 19.27
C SER A 100 3.84 3.38 19.77
N ILE A 101 4.02 4.32 20.71
CA ILE A 101 5.29 4.57 21.39
C ILE A 101 5.75 3.33 22.16
N GLN A 102 4.87 2.67 22.90
CA GLN A 102 5.23 1.45 23.65
C GLN A 102 5.58 0.29 22.71
N SER A 103 4.82 0.10 21.64
CA SER A 103 5.11 -0.89 20.60
C SER A 103 6.45 -0.62 19.92
N ALA A 104 6.75 0.64 19.58
CA ALA A 104 8.05 1.04 19.03
C ALA A 104 9.19 0.72 20.01
N LYS A 105 9.06 1.08 21.30
CA LYS A 105 10.08 0.76 22.32
C LYS A 105 10.35 -0.73 22.41
N LYS A 106 9.30 -1.55 22.44
CA LYS A 106 9.40 -3.01 22.45
C LYS A 106 10.09 -3.52 21.19
N ALA A 107 9.72 -3.01 20.01
CA ALA A 107 10.31 -3.41 18.73
C ALA A 107 11.81 -3.05 18.65
N PHE A 108 12.23 -1.88 19.15
CA PHE A 108 13.64 -1.49 19.20
C PHE A 108 14.46 -2.29 20.22
N ALA A 109 13.85 -2.71 21.33
CA ALA A 109 14.51 -3.53 22.35
C ALA A 109 14.78 -4.98 21.87
N GLN A 110 14.01 -5.50 20.93
CA GLN A 110 14.13 -6.87 20.42
C GLN A 110 15.09 -6.97 19.21
N ARG A 111 15.98 -7.98 19.16
CA ARG A 111 16.64 -8.47 17.92
C ARG A 111 15.61 -9.33 17.13
N PRO A 112 15.64 -9.49 15.78
CA PRO A 112 16.00 -8.63 14.68
C PRO A 112 14.79 -8.27 13.77
N ASN A 113 13.59 -8.04 14.31
CA ASN A 113 12.44 -7.70 13.46
C ASN A 113 12.41 -6.20 13.11
N GLY A 114 13.31 -5.79 12.20
CA GLY A 114 13.42 -4.39 11.76
C GLY A 114 12.15 -3.85 11.08
N GLY A 115 11.32 -4.74 10.51
CA GLY A 115 10.06 -4.38 9.87
C GLY A 115 9.06 -3.76 10.85
N GLU A 116 8.90 -4.36 12.04
CA GLU A 116 7.98 -3.84 13.07
C GLU A 116 8.44 -2.47 13.59
N ALA A 117 9.73 -2.32 13.88
CA ALA A 117 10.29 -1.06 14.35
C ALA A 117 10.11 0.07 13.31
N TYR A 118 10.32 -0.26 12.03
CA TYR A 118 10.08 0.66 10.93
C TYR A 118 8.60 1.02 10.78
N LEU A 119 7.70 0.04 10.87
CA LEU A 119 6.25 0.26 10.80
C LEU A 119 5.79 1.23 11.89
N GLN A 120 6.21 1.01 13.15
CA GLN A 120 5.85 1.90 14.25
C GLN A 120 6.43 3.31 14.07
N ALA A 121 7.66 3.43 13.58
CA ALA A 121 8.25 4.74 13.26
C ALA A 121 7.46 5.48 12.16
N ALA A 122 6.99 4.77 11.13
CA ALA A 122 6.14 5.34 10.09
C ALA A 122 4.79 5.81 10.63
N ARG A 123 4.12 5.01 11.47
CA ARG A 123 2.86 5.38 12.15
C ARG A 123 3.02 6.66 12.96
N LEU A 124 4.07 6.74 13.77
CA LEU A 124 4.37 7.90 14.61
C LEU A 124 4.68 9.14 13.78
N LYS A 125 5.39 8.99 12.65
CA LYS A 125 5.63 10.09 11.71
C LYS A 125 4.33 10.64 11.15
N LEU A 126 3.47 9.78 10.61
CA LEU A 126 2.17 10.20 10.06
C LEU A 126 1.29 10.87 11.12
N ALA A 127 1.34 10.39 12.36
CA ALA A 127 0.60 10.96 13.48
C ALA A 127 1.05 12.39 13.85
N ILE A 128 2.36 12.63 13.92
CA ILE A 128 2.89 13.98 14.17
C ILE A 128 2.60 14.90 12.99
N ASP A 129 2.70 14.38 11.77
CA ASP A 129 2.39 15.13 10.56
C ASP A 129 0.93 15.62 10.54
N ALA A 130 -0.02 14.76 10.95
CA ALA A 130 -1.45 15.08 11.07
C ALA A 130 -1.76 16.22 12.04
N LEU A 131 -0.95 16.39 13.10
CA LEU A 131 -1.17 17.44 14.09
C LEU A 131 -0.75 18.83 13.61
N TYR A 132 0.27 18.91 12.75
CA TYR A 132 0.96 20.16 12.47
C TYR A 132 0.88 20.62 11.01
N ARG A 133 0.56 19.74 10.06
CA ARG A 133 0.44 20.10 8.65
C ARG A 133 -1.02 20.36 8.27
N SER A 134 -1.22 21.34 7.39
CA SER A 134 -2.53 21.62 6.78
C SER A 134 -2.94 20.56 5.75
N SER A 135 -1.97 19.88 5.14
CA SER A 135 -2.17 18.72 4.26
C SER A 135 -1.31 17.56 4.75
N PRO A 136 -1.83 16.75 5.69
CA PRO A 136 -1.10 15.64 6.26
C PRO A 136 -0.75 14.55 5.23
N LEU A 137 0.43 13.98 5.38
CA LEU A 137 0.96 12.90 4.52
C LEU A 137 0.05 11.67 4.50
N TRP A 138 -0.71 11.42 5.56
CA TRP A 138 -1.57 10.24 5.62
C TRP A 138 -2.75 10.32 4.64
N LEU A 139 -3.21 11.52 4.25
CA LEU A 139 -4.25 11.68 3.24
C LEU A 139 -3.82 11.16 1.86
N GLN A 140 -2.50 11.12 1.59
CA GLN A 140 -1.96 10.55 0.37
C GLN A 140 -2.20 9.03 0.27
N TYR A 141 -2.54 8.35 1.39
CA TYR A 141 -2.93 6.94 1.38
C TYR A 141 -4.30 6.70 0.76
N GLN A 142 -5.11 7.73 0.50
CA GLN A 142 -6.42 7.57 -0.13
C GLN A 142 -6.31 6.74 -1.42
N HIS A 143 -5.33 7.06 -2.26
CA HIS A 143 -5.13 6.35 -3.52
C HIS A 143 -4.73 4.88 -3.30
N VAL A 144 -3.81 4.63 -2.36
CA VAL A 144 -3.37 3.27 -2.01
C VAL A 144 -4.55 2.43 -1.52
N ILE A 145 -5.40 3.00 -0.66
CA ILE A 145 -6.58 2.32 -0.14
C ILE A 145 -7.61 2.05 -1.24
N GLN A 146 -7.80 2.98 -2.17
CA GLN A 146 -8.68 2.78 -3.33
C GLN A 146 -8.17 1.67 -4.25
N GLU A 147 -6.85 1.57 -4.47
CA GLU A 147 -6.25 0.46 -5.22
C GLU A 147 -6.45 -0.88 -4.52
N ASP A 148 -6.23 -0.94 -3.20
CA ASP A 148 -6.40 -2.17 -2.43
C ASP A 148 -7.85 -2.64 -2.39
N LEU A 149 -8.78 -1.69 -2.29
CA LEU A 149 -10.20 -1.96 -2.49
C LEU A 149 -10.41 -2.58 -3.88
N GLU A 150 -9.95 -1.95 -4.95
CA GLU A 150 -10.15 -2.48 -6.31
C GLU A 150 -9.55 -3.89 -6.47
N ARG A 151 -8.37 -4.16 -5.90
CA ARG A 151 -7.79 -5.51 -5.84
C ARG A 151 -8.69 -6.51 -5.11
N LEU A 152 -9.27 -6.11 -3.99
CA LEU A 152 -10.23 -6.92 -3.24
C LEU A 152 -11.48 -7.21 -4.09
N ARG A 153 -11.99 -6.23 -4.83
CA ARG A 153 -13.13 -6.43 -5.74
C ARG A 153 -12.79 -7.38 -6.88
N GLN A 154 -11.60 -7.26 -7.47
CA GLN A 154 -11.13 -8.16 -8.52
C GLN A 154 -11.00 -9.60 -8.01
N ALA A 155 -10.45 -9.78 -6.80
CA ALA A 155 -10.30 -11.10 -6.19
C ALA A 155 -11.64 -11.83 -6.04
N TRP A 156 -12.75 -11.11 -5.80
CA TRP A 156 -14.06 -11.77 -5.72
C TRP A 156 -14.58 -12.22 -7.07
N VAL A 157 -14.30 -11.48 -8.16
CA VAL A 157 -14.95 -11.70 -9.47
C VAL A 157 -14.42 -12.98 -10.12
N ILE A 158 -13.18 -13.34 -9.81
CA ILE A 158 -12.47 -14.48 -10.38
C ILE A 158 -13.11 -15.81 -9.94
N GLU A 159 -13.62 -16.61 -10.87
CA GLU A 159 -14.30 -17.89 -10.59
C GLU A 159 -13.33 -19.07 -10.50
N TRP A 160 -12.52 -19.11 -9.43
CA TRP A 160 -11.56 -20.18 -9.14
C TRP A 160 -11.84 -20.89 -7.81
N GLU A 161 -11.33 -22.13 -7.67
CA GLU A 161 -11.53 -23.02 -6.52
C GLU A 161 -11.08 -22.39 -5.19
N ASP A 162 -10.01 -21.58 -5.22
CA ASP A 162 -9.42 -20.92 -4.05
C ASP A 162 -9.80 -19.43 -3.89
N ARG A 163 -10.93 -19.00 -4.46
CA ARG A 163 -11.36 -17.57 -4.44
C ARG A 163 -11.30 -16.92 -3.05
N SER A 164 -11.80 -17.59 -2.01
CA SER A 164 -11.85 -17.02 -0.66
C SER A 164 -10.45 -16.75 -0.10
N SER A 165 -9.44 -17.54 -0.47
CA SER A 165 -8.06 -17.30 -0.04
C SER A 165 -7.48 -16.03 -0.68
N ALA A 166 -7.79 -15.78 -1.97
CA ALA A 166 -7.38 -14.58 -2.68
C ALA A 166 -8.09 -13.32 -2.14
N GLU A 167 -9.38 -13.42 -1.83
CA GLU A 167 -10.16 -12.36 -1.18
C GLU A 167 -9.56 -11.99 0.19
N LEU A 168 -9.25 -12.99 1.03
CA LEU A 168 -8.63 -12.77 2.33
C LEU A 168 -7.22 -12.18 2.22
N ALA A 169 -6.43 -12.62 1.25
CA ALA A 169 -5.11 -12.05 1.00
C ALA A 169 -5.19 -10.57 0.60
N ALA A 170 -6.11 -10.22 -0.30
CA ALA A 170 -6.34 -8.83 -0.70
C ALA A 170 -6.84 -7.96 0.47
N LEU A 171 -7.77 -8.48 1.28
CA LEU A 171 -8.25 -7.80 2.48
C LEU A 171 -7.14 -7.57 3.51
N ASN A 172 -6.22 -8.54 3.67
CA ASN A 172 -5.10 -8.38 4.58
C ASN A 172 -4.12 -7.29 4.11
N VAL A 173 -3.91 -7.12 2.80
CA VAL A 173 -3.09 -6.01 2.26
C VAL A 173 -3.74 -4.66 2.59
N LEU A 174 -5.06 -4.54 2.37
CA LEU A 174 -5.83 -3.34 2.73
C LEU A 174 -5.67 -3.02 4.22
N ARG A 175 -5.77 -4.03 5.10
CA ARG A 175 -5.62 -3.86 6.56
C ARG A 175 -4.23 -3.38 6.95
N ILE A 176 -3.19 -3.94 6.35
CA ILE A 176 -1.80 -3.52 6.59
C ILE A 176 -1.59 -2.05 6.22
N HIS A 177 -2.19 -1.58 5.12
CA HIS A 177 -2.10 -0.16 4.74
C HIS A 177 -2.96 0.75 5.64
N ALA A 178 -4.16 0.30 6.03
CA ALA A 178 -5.00 1.00 6.99
C ALA A 178 -4.30 1.21 8.35
N GLU A 179 -3.65 0.16 8.87
CA GLU A 179 -2.91 0.20 10.14
C GLU A 179 -1.78 1.24 10.16
N ARG A 180 -1.22 1.62 9.00
CA ARG A 180 -0.13 2.61 8.92
C ARG A 180 -0.59 4.01 9.27
N PHE A 181 -1.79 4.41 8.85
CA PHE A 181 -2.31 5.76 9.09
C PHE A 181 -3.34 5.84 10.21
N GLU A 182 -3.78 4.70 10.77
CA GLU A 182 -4.79 4.65 11.84
C GLU A 182 -4.57 5.69 12.94
N VAL A 183 -3.35 5.80 13.48
CA VAL A 183 -3.03 6.73 14.57
C VAL A 183 -3.19 8.19 14.12
N ALA A 184 -2.77 8.49 12.90
CA ALA A 184 -2.90 9.82 12.31
C ALA A 184 -4.37 10.18 12.08
N ALA A 185 -5.14 9.23 11.53
CA ALA A 185 -6.58 9.38 11.35
C ALA A 185 -7.30 9.58 12.69
N LEU A 186 -7.00 8.81 13.73
CA LEU A 186 -7.61 9.00 15.05
C LEU A 186 -7.26 10.34 15.70
N LEU A 187 -6.11 10.94 15.38
CA LEU A 187 -5.76 12.27 15.90
C LEU A 187 -6.54 13.38 15.20
N GLU A 188 -6.91 13.21 13.93
CA GLU A 188 -7.52 14.27 13.11
C GLU A 188 -9.02 14.10 12.88
N ARG A 189 -9.52 12.86 12.89
CA ARG A 189 -10.89 12.49 12.57
C ARG A 189 -11.64 12.01 13.81
N PRO A 190 -12.98 12.11 13.83
CA PRO A 190 -13.80 11.50 14.86
C PRO A 190 -13.52 10.00 15.00
N GLU A 191 -13.50 9.50 16.24
CA GLU A 191 -13.29 8.07 16.52
C GLU A 191 -14.34 7.18 15.81
N ALA A 192 -15.57 7.67 15.68
CA ALA A 192 -16.65 6.95 15.02
C ALA A 192 -16.32 6.61 13.56
N ASP A 193 -15.73 7.54 12.80
CA ASP A 193 -15.45 7.34 11.38
C ASP A 193 -14.32 6.31 11.18
N VAL A 194 -13.27 6.40 12.00
CA VAL A 194 -12.14 5.46 11.95
C VAL A 194 -12.59 4.05 12.39
N THR A 195 -13.38 3.98 13.47
CA THR A 195 -13.88 2.70 14.00
C THR A 195 -14.84 2.05 13.00
N GLN A 196 -15.72 2.83 12.37
CA GLN A 196 -16.63 2.32 11.33
C GLN A 196 -15.84 1.70 10.17
N PHE A 197 -14.77 2.35 9.70
CA PHE A 197 -13.92 1.81 8.65
C PHE A 197 -13.28 0.47 9.07
N GLN A 198 -12.79 0.36 10.31
CA GLN A 198 -12.22 -0.87 10.85
C GLN A 198 -13.25 -2.00 10.99
N ASP A 199 -14.43 -1.67 11.53
CA ASP A 199 -15.53 -2.62 11.71
C ASP A 199 -16.00 -3.17 10.35
N LEU A 200 -16.01 -2.34 9.31
CA LEU A 200 -16.36 -2.78 7.96
C LEU A 200 -15.33 -3.73 7.34
N MET A 201 -14.04 -3.56 7.64
CA MET A 201 -13.03 -4.55 7.24
C MET A 201 -13.25 -5.90 7.95
N ASN A 202 -13.54 -5.89 9.25
CA ASN A 202 -13.85 -7.11 10.01
C ASN A 202 -15.14 -7.78 9.50
N ARG A 203 -16.17 -6.99 9.19
CA ARG A 203 -17.41 -7.49 8.57
C ARG A 203 -17.17 -8.07 7.19
N MET A 204 -16.26 -7.50 6.40
CA MET A 204 -15.87 -8.04 5.09
C MET A 204 -15.18 -9.38 5.24
N GLU A 205 -14.24 -9.52 6.18
CA GLU A 205 -13.60 -10.80 6.49
C GLU A 205 -14.64 -11.86 6.86
N TYR A 206 -15.55 -11.53 7.77
CA TYR A 206 -16.64 -12.41 8.15
C TYR A 206 -17.52 -12.80 6.95
N ALA A 207 -17.85 -11.85 6.08
CA ALA A 207 -18.65 -12.10 4.89
C ALA A 207 -17.94 -13.04 3.90
N ILE A 208 -16.63 -12.89 3.69
CA ILE A 208 -15.81 -13.78 2.85
C ILE A 208 -15.80 -15.21 3.41
N VAL A 209 -15.54 -15.35 4.72
CA VAL A 209 -15.50 -16.67 5.38
C VAL A 209 -16.88 -17.34 5.37
N TYR A 210 -17.94 -16.58 5.60
CA TYR A 210 -19.32 -17.09 5.55
C TYR A 210 -19.72 -17.50 4.12
N ALA A 211 -19.41 -16.65 3.14
CA ALA A 211 -19.64 -16.91 1.72
C ALA A 211 -18.97 -18.18 1.21
N ALA A 212 -17.80 -18.52 1.75
CA ALA A 212 -17.09 -19.77 1.43
C ALA A 212 -17.86 -21.03 1.86
N LYS A 213 -18.75 -20.92 2.85
CA LYS A 213 -19.55 -22.04 3.37
C LYS A 213 -20.93 -22.14 2.73
N SER A 214 -21.43 -21.04 2.14
CA SER A 214 -22.75 -21.00 1.51
C SER A 214 -22.70 -21.58 0.09
N SER A 215 -23.64 -22.46 -0.25
CA SER A 215 -23.74 -23.06 -1.61
C SER A 215 -24.35 -22.11 -2.66
N GLY A 216 -24.90 -20.97 -2.25
CA GLY A 216 -25.59 -20.03 -3.12
C GLY A 216 -24.73 -18.85 -3.59
N THR A 217 -24.21 -18.90 -4.82
CA THR A 217 -23.38 -17.82 -5.42
C THR A 217 -24.09 -16.46 -5.45
N LYS A 218 -25.42 -16.43 -5.64
CA LYS A 218 -26.20 -15.18 -5.71
C LYS A 218 -26.31 -14.46 -4.37
N GLU A 219 -26.58 -15.20 -3.29
CA GLU A 219 -26.73 -14.62 -1.95
C GLU A 219 -25.37 -14.17 -1.41
N ARG A 220 -24.33 -14.98 -1.63
CA ARG A 220 -22.93 -14.62 -1.42
C ARG A 220 -22.61 -13.26 -2.02
N ASN A 221 -22.83 -13.10 -3.33
CA ASN A 221 -22.43 -11.87 -4.04
C ASN A 221 -23.19 -10.64 -3.51
N ARG A 222 -24.49 -10.78 -3.20
CA ARG A 222 -25.29 -9.68 -2.62
C ARG A 222 -24.77 -9.22 -1.26
N ASN A 223 -24.39 -10.15 -0.39
CA ASN A 223 -23.87 -9.81 0.93
C ASN A 223 -22.51 -9.09 0.82
N LEU A 224 -21.64 -9.58 -0.06
CA LEU A 224 -20.34 -8.95 -0.34
C LEU A 224 -20.51 -7.57 -0.99
N ASP A 225 -21.42 -7.41 -1.96
CA ASP A 225 -21.75 -6.13 -2.60
C ASP A 225 -22.19 -5.06 -1.59
N ARG A 226 -22.99 -5.45 -0.59
CA ARG A 226 -23.45 -4.53 0.45
C ARG A 226 -22.29 -4.05 1.33
N VAL A 227 -21.51 -4.98 1.88
CA VAL A 227 -20.39 -4.63 2.77
C VAL A 227 -19.33 -3.84 2.01
N TRP A 228 -19.10 -4.19 0.75
CA TRP A 228 -18.22 -3.44 -0.15
C TRP A 228 -18.65 -1.98 -0.32
N LEU A 229 -19.94 -1.74 -0.61
CA LEU A 229 -20.45 -0.37 -0.79
C LEU A 229 -20.33 0.44 0.50
N GLU A 230 -20.63 -0.16 1.65
CA GLU A 230 -20.45 0.45 2.96
C GLU A 230 -18.97 0.80 3.23
N LEU A 231 -18.05 -0.11 2.90
CA LEU A 231 -16.60 0.09 3.04
C LEU A 231 -16.08 1.19 2.11
N GLN A 232 -16.55 1.26 0.87
CA GLN A 232 -16.19 2.34 -0.05
C GLN A 232 -16.67 3.70 0.48
N ASN A 233 -17.90 3.77 0.97
CA ASN A 233 -18.44 5.00 1.53
C ASN A 233 -17.69 5.45 2.79
N SER A 234 -17.25 4.52 3.66
CA SER A 234 -16.48 4.88 4.85
C SER A 234 -15.07 5.39 4.51
N VAL A 235 -14.43 4.86 3.46
CA VAL A 235 -13.19 5.44 2.91
C VAL A 235 -13.42 6.86 2.40
N ASP A 236 -14.49 7.09 1.63
CA ASP A 236 -14.81 8.43 1.14
C ASP A 236 -15.04 9.43 2.27
N VAL A 237 -15.72 9.01 3.35
CA VAL A 237 -15.91 9.85 4.56
C VAL A 237 -14.59 10.12 5.26
N LEU A 238 -13.77 9.09 5.47
CA LEU A 238 -12.51 9.19 6.21
C LEU A 238 -11.51 10.15 5.56
N PHE A 239 -11.39 10.09 4.22
CA PHE A 239 -10.46 10.89 3.44
C PHE A 239 -11.03 12.22 2.92
N ASN A 240 -12.28 12.57 3.25
CA ASN A 240 -12.83 13.87 2.86
C ASN A 240 -12.24 14.99 3.72
N ASP A 241 -11.51 15.91 3.11
CA ASP A 241 -10.88 17.06 3.80
C ASP A 241 -11.89 17.95 4.54
N ASN A 242 -13.15 17.93 4.13
CA ASN A 242 -14.22 18.68 4.80
C ASN A 242 -14.65 18.08 6.14
N ALA A 243 -14.24 16.85 6.45
CA ALA A 243 -14.60 16.20 7.72
C ALA A 243 -13.86 16.84 8.92
N ALA A 244 -12.58 17.22 8.75
CA ALA A 244 -11.81 17.91 9.79
C ALA A 244 -12.38 19.28 10.15
N THR A 245 -12.85 20.03 9.15
CA THR A 245 -13.40 21.38 9.36
C THR A 245 -14.71 21.34 10.15
N LYS A 246 -15.54 20.32 9.95
CA LYS A 246 -16.77 20.10 10.74
C LYS A 246 -16.50 19.69 12.18
N ALA A 247 -15.52 18.82 12.42
CA ALA A 247 -15.14 18.44 13.77
C ALA A 247 -14.57 19.64 14.57
N ALA A 248 -13.85 20.54 13.90
CA ALA A 248 -13.26 21.72 14.51
C ALA A 248 -14.25 22.87 14.77
N SER A 249 -15.37 22.94 14.03
CA SER A 249 -16.38 24.00 14.25
C SER A 249 -17.30 23.73 15.44
N GLY A 250 -17.25 22.54 16.04
CA GLY A 250 -18.14 22.18 17.17
C GLY A 250 -19.62 22.10 16.78
N GLU A 251 -19.95 22.22 15.50
CA GLU A 251 -21.28 21.92 14.97
C GLU A 251 -21.46 20.40 15.01
N LEU A 252 -22.09 19.95 16.10
CA LEU A 252 -22.73 18.64 16.14
C LEU A 252 -23.65 18.52 14.91
N PRO A 253 -23.54 17.44 14.11
CA PRO A 253 -24.41 17.27 12.97
C PRO A 253 -25.86 17.13 13.47
N ASP A 254 -26.69 18.14 13.19
CA ASP A 254 -28.14 18.02 13.30
C ASP A 254 -28.57 16.87 12.38
N ALA A 255 -28.91 15.74 12.99
CA ALA A 255 -29.32 14.50 12.32
C ALA A 255 -30.57 14.65 11.43
N ALA A 256 -31.22 15.83 11.43
CA ALA A 256 -32.41 16.15 10.67
C ALA A 256 -32.13 16.87 9.33
N ALA A 257 -30.89 17.30 9.05
CA ALA A 257 -30.53 18.04 7.83
C ALA A 257 -29.73 17.20 6.81
N ALA A 258 -30.00 15.90 6.73
CA ALA A 258 -29.56 15.06 5.61
C ALA A 258 -30.29 15.50 4.33
N GLY A 259 -29.85 16.61 3.73
CA GLY A 259 -30.16 16.95 2.35
C GLY A 259 -29.73 15.80 1.41
N PRO A 260 -30.25 15.76 0.18
CA PRO A 260 -29.91 14.71 -0.77
C PRO A 260 -28.39 14.61 -0.90
N ALA A 261 -27.89 13.37 -0.80
CA ALA A 261 -26.47 13.04 -0.83
C ALA A 261 -25.75 13.88 -1.90
N PRO A 262 -24.59 14.49 -1.58
CA PRO A 262 -23.84 15.27 -2.56
C PRO A 262 -23.63 14.41 -3.79
N THR A 263 -24.04 14.92 -4.94
CA THR A 263 -23.88 14.26 -6.23
C THR A 263 -22.43 13.82 -6.37
N ARG A 264 -22.28 12.49 -6.43
CA ARG A 264 -21.05 11.73 -6.58
C ARG A 264 -20.27 12.26 -7.78
N ILE A 265 -19.40 13.25 -7.57
CA ILE A 265 -18.37 13.58 -8.55
C ILE A 265 -17.42 12.40 -8.47
N LYS A 266 -17.61 11.45 -9.38
CA LYS A 266 -16.67 10.34 -9.58
C LYS A 266 -15.30 11.01 -9.73
N PRO A 267 -14.30 10.73 -8.86
CA PRO A 267 -12.96 11.20 -9.11
C PRO A 267 -12.61 10.70 -10.50
N MET A 268 -12.42 11.63 -11.43
CA MET A 268 -11.85 11.32 -12.72
C MET A 268 -10.43 10.91 -12.39
N VAL A 269 -10.23 9.61 -12.15
CA VAL A 269 -8.89 9.03 -12.09
C VAL A 269 -8.25 9.49 -13.39
N PRO A 270 -7.25 10.40 -13.34
CA PRO A 270 -6.58 10.80 -14.56
C PRO A 270 -6.05 9.50 -15.14
N ALA A 271 -6.46 9.19 -16.38
CA ALA A 271 -5.93 8.02 -17.07
C ALA A 271 -4.42 8.02 -16.87
N ALA A 272 -3.86 6.96 -16.29
CA ALA A 272 -2.43 6.85 -16.05
C ALA A 272 -1.71 7.33 -17.31
N PRO A 273 -0.74 8.26 -17.19
CA PRO A 273 -0.17 8.93 -18.33
C PRO A 273 0.24 7.86 -19.35
N VAL A 274 -0.19 8.01 -20.61
CA VAL A 274 -0.03 7.01 -21.70
C VAL A 274 1.41 6.45 -21.77
N ARG A 275 2.40 7.21 -21.30
CA ARG A 275 3.80 6.78 -21.13
C ARG A 275 3.99 5.56 -20.21
N GLU A 276 3.29 5.44 -19.10
CA GLU A 276 3.43 4.29 -18.18
C GLU A 276 2.79 3.01 -18.75
N GLN A 277 1.68 3.15 -19.49
CA GLN A 277 1.09 2.04 -20.24
C GLN A 277 2.01 1.57 -21.37
N LEU A 278 2.70 2.47 -22.07
CA LEU A 278 3.69 2.11 -23.08
C LEU A 278 4.88 1.34 -22.50
N ALA A 279 5.38 1.75 -21.31
CA ALA A 279 6.49 1.08 -20.66
C ALA A 279 6.15 -0.38 -20.26
N THR A 280 4.96 -0.58 -19.69
CA THR A 280 4.50 -1.94 -19.31
C THR A 280 4.27 -2.83 -20.53
N MET A 281 3.70 -2.30 -21.62
CA MET A 281 3.55 -3.03 -22.88
C MET A 281 4.91 -3.39 -23.51
N PHE A 282 5.91 -2.51 -23.41
CA PHE A 282 7.25 -2.77 -23.96
C PHE A 282 7.97 -3.90 -23.21
N ILE A 283 7.88 -3.92 -21.88
CA ILE A 283 8.47 -4.98 -21.06
C ILE A 283 7.81 -6.34 -21.37
N ALA A 284 6.47 -6.37 -21.46
CA ALA A 284 5.75 -7.59 -21.81
C ALA A 284 6.13 -8.13 -23.20
N ALA A 285 6.18 -7.25 -24.21
CA ALA A 285 6.61 -7.62 -25.56
C ALA A 285 8.06 -8.12 -25.61
N PHE A 286 8.95 -7.48 -24.85
CA PHE A 286 10.36 -7.88 -24.76
C PHE A 286 10.51 -9.27 -24.15
N VAL A 287 9.84 -9.55 -23.03
CA VAL A 287 9.88 -10.88 -22.38
C VAL A 287 9.34 -11.97 -23.32
N MET A 288 8.22 -11.70 -24.00
CA MET A 288 7.66 -12.63 -24.99
C MET A 288 8.63 -12.88 -26.16
N GLY A 289 9.31 -11.84 -26.64
CA GLY A 289 10.33 -11.96 -27.68
C GLY A 289 11.52 -12.83 -27.26
N VAL A 290 12.02 -12.66 -26.03
CA VAL A 290 13.11 -13.47 -25.48
C VAL A 290 12.70 -14.94 -25.34
N LEU A 291 11.50 -15.21 -24.82
CA LEU A 291 10.99 -16.59 -24.69
C LEU A 291 10.79 -17.27 -26.05
N ALA A 292 10.24 -16.55 -27.03
CA ALA A 292 10.10 -17.05 -28.39
C ALA A 292 11.46 -17.37 -29.03
N PHE A 293 12.46 -16.52 -28.82
CA PHE A 293 13.81 -16.74 -29.33
C PHE A 293 14.49 -17.96 -28.67
N VAL A 294 14.38 -18.11 -27.35
CA VAL A 294 14.91 -19.27 -26.63
C VAL A 294 14.23 -20.56 -27.10
N GLY A 295 12.90 -20.54 -27.30
CA GLY A 295 12.15 -21.66 -27.86
C GLY A 295 12.62 -22.04 -29.26
N TRP A 296 12.85 -21.04 -30.13
CA TRP A 296 13.35 -21.27 -31.48
C TRP A 296 14.79 -21.81 -31.52
N GLN A 297 15.67 -21.31 -30.66
CA GLN A 297 17.04 -21.82 -30.53
C GLN A 297 17.05 -23.29 -30.13
N ARG A 298 16.19 -23.67 -29.17
CA ARG A 298 16.04 -25.06 -28.75
C ARG A 298 15.54 -25.94 -29.90
N TYR A 299 14.51 -25.48 -30.63
CA TYR A 299 13.99 -26.20 -31.80
C TYR A 299 15.08 -26.45 -32.87
N LYS A 300 15.87 -25.43 -33.20
CA LYS A 300 16.99 -25.56 -34.16
C LYS A 300 18.11 -26.49 -33.66
N PHE A 301 18.35 -26.51 -32.36
CA PHE A 301 19.31 -27.44 -31.76
C PHE A 301 18.84 -28.89 -31.90
N GLU A 302 17.56 -29.17 -31.64
CA GLU A 302 16.94 -30.49 -31.79
C GLU A 302 16.92 -30.97 -33.25
N GLU A 303 16.65 -30.06 -34.20
CA GLU A 303 16.70 -30.34 -35.65
C GLU A 303 18.12 -30.70 -36.14
N SER A 304 19.15 -29.99 -35.65
CA SER A 304 20.54 -30.18 -36.09
C SER A 304 21.26 -31.35 -35.42
N HIS A 305 20.84 -31.74 -34.22
CA HIS A 305 21.44 -32.87 -33.49
C HIS A 305 20.65 -34.16 -33.66
N GLY A 306 19.63 -34.16 -34.53
CA GLY A 306 18.86 -35.34 -34.85
C GLY A 306 18.34 -36.00 -33.57
N ALA A 307 17.54 -35.26 -32.80
CA ALA A 307 16.77 -35.89 -31.73
C ALA A 307 15.81 -36.89 -32.38
N SER A 308 16.30 -38.09 -32.65
CA SER A 308 15.51 -39.29 -32.86
C SER A 308 14.75 -39.46 -31.55
N TYR A 309 13.57 -38.86 -31.46
CA TYR A 309 12.58 -39.33 -30.52
C TYR A 309 12.46 -40.83 -30.80
N PRO A 310 12.83 -41.70 -29.85
CA PRO A 310 12.57 -43.11 -30.05
C PRO A 310 11.06 -43.20 -30.33
N PRO A 311 10.65 -43.90 -31.40
CA PRO A 311 9.23 -44.03 -31.69
C PRO A 311 8.53 -44.50 -30.41
N PRO A 312 7.34 -43.96 -30.11
CA PRO A 312 6.66 -44.29 -28.88
C PRO A 312 6.56 -45.81 -28.72
N LYS A 313 7.07 -46.29 -27.58
CA LYS A 313 6.76 -47.57 -26.94
C LYS A 313 5.47 -48.21 -27.47
N SER A 314 5.57 -49.22 -28.34
CA SER A 314 4.62 -50.32 -28.41
C SER A 314 3.78 -50.50 -27.15
N PRO A 315 2.45 -50.26 -27.07
CA PRO A 315 1.70 -50.62 -25.87
C PRO A 315 1.92 -52.09 -25.46
N TRP A 316 2.13 -52.98 -26.43
CA TRP A 316 2.39 -54.43 -26.24
C TRP A 316 3.85 -54.79 -25.92
N GLU A 317 4.77 -53.84 -25.91
CA GLU A 317 6.21 -54.06 -25.67
C GLU A 317 6.61 -53.82 -24.19
N ARG A 318 5.60 -53.62 -23.31
CA ARG A 318 5.78 -53.37 -21.87
C ARG A 318 5.63 -54.60 -20.98
N ASP A 319 5.10 -55.70 -21.51
CA ASP A 319 4.64 -56.85 -20.71
C ASP A 319 5.41 -58.16 -20.99
N SER A 320 6.57 -58.09 -21.64
CA SER A 320 7.51 -59.21 -21.84
C SER A 320 8.84 -58.95 -21.15
#